data_AF-A0A8B8I0Z0-F1
#
_entry.id   AF-A0A8B8I0Z0-F1
#
_cell.length_a   1.000
_cell.length_b   1.000
_cell.length_c   1.000
_cell.angle_alpha   90.00
_cell.angle_beta   90.00
_cell.angle_gamma   90.00
#
_symmetry.space_group_name_H-M   'P 1'
#
loop_
_entity.id
_entity.type
_entity.pdbx_description
1 polymer ?
#
loop_
_entity_poly.entity_id
_entity_poly.type
_entity_poly.pdbx_seq_one_letter_code
_entity_poly.pdbx_strand_id
1 'polypeptide(L)'
;MQTEWNSILFHEQLFYRYLRLSKKTSKIVSICVHYNDYLMMSGIIHINYPDPGFWTATSMIQLGYGVWVNLSMVTIGLAYGFSAVALPQLSLPESLVKVTIADESWIASVISLASPVGCVLCGYLIDKFGRRTMIIYSQLPVCVGWLYTGIASSAKHLILGRIITGVGLGMVMCVPRVYMTEVSLPNMRGVIGSFPNIAMSLGLTMQAALGSMLRWPTLCYVGSAYTMSLFLMNFCLPETPYYLLQKTSIEDAQVSLKKFRSKKYNIEAEMEELIDFKNENDIHKLTFKEEFAALLRRSSLKPFFLMTIYTVISQMSGSSVIYMWTVDVLERSKSSVNAELGNVILGFTRTVMAIFTAVLIFNIGRRPLAISSAIGVALVCLFLTLLIRFGEQPTVWPQIGYMVYIGFVTMGYYTLPPLIMYELYPLQRLGLWKSLFGLLFIRIRLFYSFFGVMGKRQQF
;
A
#
# COMPACT_ATOMS: atom_id res chain seq x y z
N MET A 1 24.87 36.23 -34.35
CA MET A 1 23.87 36.98 -33.56
C MET A 1 22.61 37.35 -34.36
N GLN A 2 22.66 37.92 -35.58
CA GLN A 2 21.41 38.20 -36.34
C GLN A 2 20.67 36.93 -36.84
N THR A 3 21.36 35.81 -36.99
CA THR A 3 20.81 34.52 -37.48
C THR A 3 20.10 33.69 -36.40
N GLU A 4 20.48 33.82 -35.12
CA GLU A 4 19.82 33.12 -33.99
C GLU A 4 18.48 33.77 -33.63
N TRP A 5 18.36 35.09 -33.76
CA TRP A 5 17.10 35.79 -33.51
C TRP A 5 16.03 35.47 -34.56
N ASN A 6 16.40 35.25 -35.82
CA ASN A 6 15.46 34.83 -36.87
C ASN A 6 14.98 33.37 -36.69
N SER A 7 15.78 32.49 -36.08
CA SER A 7 15.39 31.13 -35.71
C SER A 7 14.35 31.11 -34.58
N ILE A 8 14.53 31.98 -33.57
CA ILE A 8 13.61 32.10 -32.43
C ILE A 8 12.27 32.71 -32.88
N LEU A 9 12.30 33.74 -33.74
CA LEU A 9 11.09 34.34 -34.32
C LEU A 9 10.33 33.38 -35.26
N PHE A 10 11.04 32.48 -35.96
CA PHE A 10 10.41 31.44 -36.79
C PHE A 10 9.72 30.36 -35.93
N HIS A 11 10.32 29.98 -34.80
CA HIS A 11 9.72 29.05 -33.83
C HIS A 11 8.51 29.65 -33.10
N GLU A 12 8.54 30.94 -32.73
CA GLU A 12 7.38 31.63 -32.14
C GLU A 12 6.21 31.79 -33.13
N GLN A 13 6.49 32.11 -34.39
CA GLN A 13 5.43 32.22 -35.41
C GLN A 13 4.81 30.86 -35.74
N LEU A 14 5.58 29.76 -35.72
CA LEU A 14 5.08 28.39 -35.84
C LEU A 14 4.22 28.00 -34.64
N PHE A 15 4.63 28.35 -33.42
CA PHE A 15 3.86 28.09 -32.19
C PHE A 15 2.51 28.82 -32.19
N TYR A 16 2.48 30.08 -32.62
CA TYR A 16 1.24 30.85 -32.77
C TYR A 16 0.35 30.37 -33.93
N ARG A 17 0.92 29.88 -35.04
CA ARG A 17 0.15 29.24 -36.13
C ARG A 17 -0.47 27.91 -35.68
N TYR A 18 0.23 27.13 -34.85
CA TYR A 18 -0.28 25.89 -34.25
C TYR A 18 -1.43 26.17 -33.27
N LEU A 19 -1.31 27.21 -32.45
CA LEU A 19 -2.38 27.65 -31.53
C LEU A 19 -3.61 28.21 -32.26
N ARG A 20 -3.46 28.83 -33.44
CA ARG A 20 -4.60 29.28 -34.27
C ARG A 20 -5.31 28.12 -34.97
N LEU A 21 -4.59 27.07 -35.38
CA LEU A 21 -5.20 25.87 -35.98
C LEU A 21 -5.88 24.98 -34.92
N SER A 22 -5.39 24.96 -33.68
CA SER A 22 -5.98 24.20 -32.56
C SER A 22 -7.34 24.75 -32.06
N LYS A 23 -7.75 25.96 -32.45
CA LYS A 23 -9.05 26.53 -32.01
C LYS A 23 -10.26 25.97 -32.75
N LYS A 24 -10.09 25.14 -33.79
CA LYS A 24 -11.21 24.55 -34.57
C LYS A 24 -11.36 23.04 -34.49
N THR A 25 -10.46 22.32 -33.82
CA THR A 25 -10.55 20.87 -33.67
C THR A 25 -10.00 20.42 -32.32
N SER A 26 -10.90 19.90 -31.49
CA SER A 26 -10.64 19.01 -30.36
C SER A 26 -9.88 19.57 -29.14
N LYS A 27 -10.66 19.88 -28.09
CA LYS A 27 -10.23 20.01 -26.68
C LYS A 27 -9.48 18.77 -26.13
N ILE A 28 -9.43 17.65 -26.86
CA ILE A 28 -8.75 16.42 -26.44
C ILE A 28 -7.23 16.51 -26.72
N VAL A 29 -6.80 17.20 -27.78
CA VAL A 29 -5.37 17.28 -28.15
C VAL A 29 -4.59 18.24 -27.24
N SER A 30 -5.21 19.35 -26.82
CA SER A 30 -4.55 20.30 -25.91
C SER A 30 -4.40 19.75 -24.48
N ILE A 31 -5.28 18.81 -24.06
CA ILE A 31 -5.08 18.06 -22.82
C ILE A 31 -3.92 17.07 -22.97
N CYS A 32 -3.76 16.39 -24.12
CA CYS A 32 -2.62 15.48 -24.34
C CYS A 32 -1.25 16.20 -24.32
N VAL A 33 -1.15 17.42 -24.87
CA VAL A 33 0.13 18.15 -24.90
C VAL A 33 0.53 18.68 -23.51
N HIS A 34 -0.42 19.21 -22.73
CA HIS A 34 -0.13 19.62 -21.35
C HIS A 34 0.01 18.44 -20.37
N TYR A 35 -0.60 17.29 -20.67
CA TYR A 35 -0.32 16.04 -19.96
C TYR A 35 1.10 15.54 -20.25
N ASN A 36 1.58 15.69 -21.50
CA ASN A 36 2.96 15.35 -21.88
C ASN A 36 4.01 16.24 -21.19
N ASP A 37 3.75 17.54 -21.00
CA ASP A 37 4.69 18.43 -20.31
C ASP A 37 4.73 18.18 -18.79
N TYR A 38 3.61 17.80 -18.17
CA TYR A 38 3.59 17.34 -16.78
C TYR A 38 4.18 15.93 -16.60
N LEU A 39 4.05 15.06 -17.62
CA LEU A 39 4.70 13.76 -17.69
C LEU A 39 6.22 13.89 -17.82
N MET A 40 6.72 14.84 -18.62
CA MET A 40 8.15 15.15 -18.77
C MET A 40 8.82 15.51 -17.43
N MET A 41 8.12 16.17 -16.51
CA MET A 41 8.66 16.47 -15.16
C MET A 41 8.46 15.36 -14.13
N SER A 42 7.64 14.36 -14.42
CA SER A 42 7.25 13.32 -13.46
C SER A 42 8.18 12.11 -13.42
N GLY A 43 9.24 12.07 -14.24
CA GLY A 43 10.14 10.90 -14.31
C GLY A 43 9.40 9.59 -14.62
N ILE A 44 8.20 9.70 -15.19
CA ILE A 44 7.45 8.57 -15.70
C ILE A 44 8.17 8.16 -16.98
N ILE A 45 8.96 7.10 -16.83
CA ILE A 45 9.58 6.29 -17.86
C ILE A 45 8.66 6.21 -19.09
N HIS A 46 8.87 7.09 -20.07
CA HIS A 46 8.37 6.92 -21.43
C HIS A 46 9.46 6.17 -22.18
N ILE A 47 9.63 4.91 -21.78
CA ILE A 47 10.31 3.96 -22.67
C ILE A 47 9.32 3.70 -23.79
N ASN A 48 9.76 3.88 -25.04
CA ASN A 48 8.88 3.77 -26.21
C ASN A 48 8.73 2.29 -26.55
N TYR A 49 8.04 1.57 -25.65
CA TYR A 49 7.81 0.16 -25.83
C TYR A 49 7.03 -0.06 -27.14
N PRO A 50 7.41 -1.03 -27.98
CA PRO A 50 6.54 -1.47 -29.06
C PRO A 50 5.29 -2.04 -28.41
N ASP A 51 4.22 -1.24 -28.34
CA ASP A 51 3.10 -1.41 -27.42
C ASP A 51 2.55 -2.83 -27.45
N PRO A 52 2.91 -3.67 -26.46
CA PRO A 52 2.27 -4.95 -26.34
C PRO A 52 0.87 -4.62 -25.81
N GLY A 53 -0.16 -4.86 -26.63
CA GLY A 53 -1.54 -4.69 -26.18
C GLY A 53 -1.79 -5.31 -24.80
N PHE A 54 -2.82 -4.83 -24.11
CA PHE A 54 -3.09 -5.21 -22.71
C PHE A 54 -3.16 -6.74 -22.50
N TRP A 55 -3.69 -7.48 -23.48
CA TRP A 55 -3.85 -8.94 -23.45
C TRP A 55 -2.75 -9.71 -24.21
N THR A 56 -1.50 -9.27 -24.11
CA THR A 56 -0.37 -10.00 -24.70
C THR A 56 0.20 -11.04 -23.74
N ALA A 57 0.95 -12.01 -24.29
CA ALA A 57 1.66 -13.02 -23.50
C ALA A 57 2.63 -12.38 -22.47
N THR A 58 3.26 -11.26 -22.81
CA THR A 58 4.12 -10.51 -21.88
C THR A 58 3.33 -9.95 -20.70
N SER A 59 2.18 -9.32 -20.96
CA SER A 59 1.30 -8.80 -19.91
C SER A 59 0.81 -9.92 -18.98
N MET A 60 0.46 -11.09 -19.51
CA MET A 60 0.05 -12.24 -18.70
C MET A 60 1.16 -12.76 -17.78
N ILE A 61 2.40 -12.83 -18.27
CA ILE A 61 3.57 -13.19 -17.44
C ILE A 61 3.75 -12.18 -16.30
N GLN A 62 3.65 -10.88 -16.61
CA GLN A 62 3.77 -9.81 -15.60
C GLN A 62 2.64 -9.84 -14.57
N LEU A 63 1.41 -10.18 -14.98
CA LEU A 63 0.30 -10.39 -14.06
C LEU A 63 0.58 -11.57 -13.12
N GLY A 64 1.15 -12.67 -13.63
CA GLY A 64 1.56 -13.81 -12.81
C GLY A 64 2.57 -13.45 -11.74
N TYR A 65 3.65 -12.74 -12.11
CA TYR A 65 4.61 -12.20 -11.14
C TYR A 65 3.99 -11.18 -10.19
N GLY A 66 3.08 -10.34 -10.69
CA GLY A 66 2.32 -9.39 -9.90
C GLY A 66 1.50 -10.06 -8.81
N VAL A 67 0.78 -11.13 -9.13
CA VAL A 67 0.02 -11.91 -8.15
C VAL A 67 0.97 -12.55 -7.13
N TRP A 68 2.01 -13.24 -7.60
CA TRP A 68 2.98 -13.93 -6.73
C TRP A 68 3.61 -12.97 -5.73
N VAL A 69 4.25 -11.89 -6.20
CA VAL A 69 4.95 -10.94 -5.34
C VAL A 69 4.01 -10.29 -4.32
N ASN A 70 2.75 -10.04 -4.72
CA ASN A 70 1.73 -9.49 -3.83
C ASN A 70 1.10 -10.51 -2.87
N LEU A 71 1.36 -11.82 -2.98
CA LEU A 71 1.00 -12.76 -1.90
C LEU A 71 1.65 -12.36 -0.56
N SER A 72 2.84 -11.77 -0.61
CA SER A 72 3.49 -11.20 0.58
C SER A 72 2.63 -10.12 1.25
N MET A 73 1.78 -9.38 0.53
CA MET A 73 0.89 -8.36 1.10
C MET A 73 -0.27 -8.97 1.90
N VAL A 74 -0.61 -10.24 1.68
CA VAL A 74 -1.63 -10.96 2.47
C VAL A 74 -1.17 -11.06 3.93
N THR A 75 0.13 -11.23 4.18
CA THR A 75 0.71 -11.29 5.55
C THR A 75 0.40 -10.03 6.37
N ILE A 76 0.43 -8.87 5.71
CA ILE A 76 0.07 -7.58 6.32
C ILE A 76 -1.39 -7.62 6.73
N GLY A 77 -2.26 -8.12 5.86
CA GLY A 77 -3.68 -8.24 6.16
C GLY A 77 -3.98 -9.18 7.32
N LEU A 78 -3.34 -10.36 7.34
CA LEU A 78 -3.45 -11.33 8.43
C LEU A 78 -3.07 -10.70 9.78
N ALA A 79 -1.96 -9.98 9.81
CA ALA A 79 -1.46 -9.41 11.05
C ALA A 79 -2.26 -8.22 11.58
N TYR A 80 -2.85 -7.39 10.70
CA TYR A 80 -3.76 -6.31 11.11
C TYR A 80 -5.13 -6.84 11.56
N GLY A 81 -5.67 -7.86 10.87
CA GLY A 81 -6.94 -8.49 11.26
C GLY A 81 -6.84 -9.31 12.55
N PHE A 82 -5.62 -9.72 12.95
CA PHE A 82 -5.41 -10.57 14.12
C PHE A 82 -5.94 -9.95 15.41
N SER A 83 -5.75 -8.64 15.60
CA SER A 83 -6.20 -7.94 16.80
C SER A 83 -7.72 -8.03 16.99
N ALA A 84 -8.50 -7.94 15.90
CA ALA A 84 -9.97 -7.98 15.98
C ALA A 84 -10.51 -9.32 16.48
N VAL A 85 -9.74 -10.40 16.31
CA VAL A 85 -10.11 -11.76 16.76
C VAL A 85 -9.47 -12.07 18.11
N ALA A 86 -8.19 -11.74 18.29
CA ALA A 86 -7.44 -12.12 19.47
C ALA A 86 -7.87 -11.34 20.72
N LEU A 87 -8.23 -10.06 20.59
CA LEU A 87 -8.58 -9.22 21.73
C LEU A 87 -9.83 -9.72 22.46
N PRO A 88 -10.98 -9.98 21.80
CA PRO A 88 -12.14 -10.58 22.46
C PRO A 88 -11.81 -11.89 23.18
N GLN A 89 -11.00 -12.77 22.56
CA GLN A 89 -10.60 -14.04 23.15
C GLN A 89 -9.66 -13.89 24.37
N LEU A 90 -8.85 -12.83 24.41
CA LEU A 90 -7.95 -12.54 25.54
C LEU A 90 -8.69 -11.89 26.72
N SER A 91 -9.79 -11.17 26.46
CA SER A 91 -10.63 -10.56 27.49
C SER A 91 -11.53 -11.56 28.22
N LEU A 92 -11.66 -12.81 27.74
CA LEU A 92 -12.44 -13.85 28.41
C LEU A 92 -11.82 -14.27 29.75
N PRO A 93 -12.62 -14.60 30.80
CA PRO A 93 -12.11 -15.01 32.11
C PRO A 93 -11.23 -16.27 32.09
N GLU A 94 -11.49 -17.17 31.14
CA GLU A 94 -10.77 -18.43 30.93
C GLU A 94 -9.54 -18.28 30.02
N SER A 95 -9.13 -17.05 29.69
CA SER A 95 -8.03 -16.82 28.77
C SER A 95 -6.71 -17.34 29.35
N LEU A 96 -5.88 -17.92 28.46
CA LEU A 96 -4.55 -18.45 28.81
C LEU A 96 -3.61 -17.37 29.34
N VAL A 97 -3.87 -16.10 29.00
CA VAL A 97 -3.06 -14.95 29.36
C VAL A 97 -4.00 -13.89 29.92
N LYS A 98 -3.81 -13.51 31.18
CA LYS A 98 -4.53 -12.39 31.78
C LYS A 98 -4.01 -11.08 31.21
N VAL A 99 -4.91 -10.26 30.66
CA VAL A 99 -4.59 -9.01 29.96
C VAL A 99 -5.36 -7.87 30.62
N THR A 100 -4.71 -6.73 30.86
CA THR A 100 -5.40 -5.50 31.28
C THR A 100 -5.91 -4.70 30.09
N ILE A 101 -6.84 -3.77 30.28
CA ILE A 101 -7.32 -2.87 29.22
C ILE A 101 -6.17 -2.09 28.55
N ALA A 102 -5.15 -1.72 29.34
CA ALA A 102 -3.96 -1.06 28.83
C ALA A 102 -3.16 -2.00 27.92
N ASP A 103 -2.99 -3.27 28.32
CA ASP A 103 -2.27 -4.27 27.54
C ASP A 103 -2.99 -4.59 26.22
N GLU A 104 -4.31 -4.74 26.21
CA GLU A 104 -5.11 -4.94 24.97
C GLU A 104 -4.82 -3.84 23.93
N SER A 105 -4.76 -2.61 24.41
CA SER A 105 -4.53 -1.43 23.59
C SER A 105 -3.12 -1.41 23.01
N TRP A 106 -2.12 -1.80 23.81
CA TRP A 106 -0.74 -1.98 23.34
C TRP A 106 -0.63 -3.11 22.32
N ILE A 107 -1.28 -4.25 22.56
CA ILE A 107 -1.29 -5.41 21.64
C ILE A 107 -1.87 -5.02 20.27
N ALA A 108 -2.95 -4.23 20.26
CA ALA A 108 -3.59 -3.76 19.04
C ALA A 108 -2.67 -2.83 18.23
N SER A 109 -1.97 -1.92 18.90
CA SER A 109 -1.33 -0.77 18.28
C SER A 109 0.16 -0.88 18.03
N VAL A 110 0.87 -1.68 18.82
CA VAL A 110 2.32 -1.76 18.76
C VAL A 110 2.81 -2.21 17.38
N ILE A 111 2.02 -3.01 16.67
CA ILE A 111 2.35 -3.43 15.30
C ILE A 111 2.44 -2.23 14.33
N SER A 112 1.55 -1.26 14.52
CA SER A 112 1.52 -0.02 13.76
C SER A 112 2.68 0.89 14.11
N LEU A 113 3.10 0.86 15.38
CA LEU A 113 4.24 1.63 15.89
C LEU A 113 5.56 1.08 15.35
N ALA A 114 5.68 -0.25 15.28
CA ALA A 114 6.89 -0.94 14.81
C ALA A 114 7.05 -0.94 13.28
N SER A 115 5.96 -0.94 12.51
CA SER A 115 6.01 -1.03 11.03
C SER A 115 6.88 0.05 10.37
N PRO A 116 6.85 1.32 10.78
CA PRO A 116 7.69 2.33 10.17
C PRO A 116 9.20 2.12 10.38
N VAL A 117 9.61 1.55 11.51
CA VAL A 117 11.02 1.16 11.73
C VAL A 117 11.45 0.16 10.66
N GLY A 118 10.60 -0.82 10.36
CA GLY A 118 10.80 -1.77 9.27
C GLY A 118 10.88 -1.12 7.89
N CYS A 119 10.06 -0.09 7.62
CA CYS A 119 10.10 0.65 6.35
C CYS A 119 11.44 1.38 6.16
N VAL A 120 11.94 2.02 7.22
CA VAL A 120 13.22 2.75 7.22
C VAL A 120 14.38 1.79 6.97
N LEU A 121 14.42 0.68 7.71
CA LEU A 121 15.42 -0.37 7.53
C LEU A 121 15.37 -0.93 6.11
N CYS A 122 14.18 -1.22 5.59
CA CYS A 122 14.00 -1.70 4.23
C CYS A 122 14.51 -0.70 3.18
N GLY A 123 14.26 0.60 3.37
CA GLY A 123 14.70 1.64 2.44
C GLY A 123 16.20 1.65 2.24
N TYR A 124 17.00 1.41 3.28
CA TYR A 124 18.44 1.31 3.17
C TYR A 124 18.91 -0.06 2.63
N LEU A 125 18.26 -1.14 3.09
CA LEU A 125 18.70 -2.51 2.76
C LEU A 125 18.36 -2.93 1.32
N ILE A 126 17.29 -2.41 0.73
CA ILE A 126 16.83 -2.77 -0.62
C ILE A 126 17.82 -2.38 -1.73
N ASP A 127 18.52 -1.27 -1.57
CA ASP A 127 19.55 -0.81 -2.52
C ASP A 127 20.90 -1.51 -2.29
N LYS A 128 21.12 -2.02 -1.08
CA LYS A 128 22.34 -2.77 -0.73
C LYS A 128 22.28 -4.23 -1.17
N PHE A 129 21.17 -4.92 -0.89
CA PHE A 129 21.04 -6.38 -1.04
C PHE A 129 20.22 -6.83 -2.25
N GLY A 130 19.50 -5.92 -2.90
CA GLY A 130 18.62 -6.25 -4.02
C GLY A 130 17.17 -6.47 -3.60
N ARG A 131 16.28 -6.44 -4.59
CA ARG A 131 14.83 -6.42 -4.34
C ARG A 131 14.36 -7.84 -4.02
N ARG A 132 14.77 -8.85 -4.79
CA ARG A 132 14.47 -10.28 -4.53
C ARG A 132 14.95 -10.70 -3.15
N THR A 133 16.20 -10.41 -2.83
CA THR A 133 16.81 -10.74 -1.54
C THR A 133 15.97 -10.18 -0.39
N MET A 134 15.53 -8.92 -0.50
CA MET A 134 14.68 -8.30 0.51
C MET A 134 13.26 -8.87 0.55
N ILE A 135 12.67 -9.30 -0.56
CA ILE A 135 11.36 -10.00 -0.56
C ILE A 135 11.46 -11.30 0.26
N ILE A 136 12.54 -12.05 0.11
CA ILE A 136 12.79 -13.31 0.83
C ILE A 136 13.02 -13.01 2.32
N TYR A 137 14.05 -12.23 2.65
CA TYR A 137 14.47 -12.04 4.05
C TYR A 137 13.49 -11.20 4.87
N SER A 138 12.65 -10.37 4.26
CA SER A 138 11.59 -9.66 4.99
C SER A 138 10.52 -10.58 5.59
N GLN A 139 10.39 -11.83 5.11
CA GLN A 139 9.45 -12.81 5.69
C GLN A 139 9.95 -13.39 7.02
N LEU A 140 11.26 -13.45 7.25
CA LEU A 140 11.84 -14.02 8.47
C LEU A 140 11.38 -13.32 9.76
N PRO A 141 11.49 -11.98 9.91
CA PRO A 141 11.01 -11.31 11.11
C PRO A 141 9.50 -11.48 11.29
N VAL A 142 8.72 -11.55 10.21
CA VAL A 142 7.27 -11.81 10.30
C VAL A 142 7.01 -13.22 10.84
N CYS A 143 7.72 -14.23 10.33
CA CYS A 143 7.60 -15.62 10.76
C CYS A 143 8.00 -15.81 12.23
N VAL A 144 9.15 -15.26 12.62
CA VAL A 144 9.63 -15.30 14.02
C VAL A 144 8.66 -14.57 14.94
N GLY A 145 8.16 -13.40 14.53
CA GLY A 145 7.18 -12.65 15.31
C GLY A 145 5.87 -13.42 15.52
N TRP A 146 5.39 -14.13 14.49
CA TRP A 146 4.22 -15.00 14.62
C TRP A 146 4.46 -16.17 15.57
N LEU A 147 5.56 -16.90 15.42
CA LEU A 147 5.90 -18.01 16.32
C LEU A 147 6.01 -17.55 17.77
N TYR A 148 6.72 -16.44 17.99
CA TYR A 148 6.91 -15.87 19.33
C TYR A 148 5.58 -15.40 19.95
N THR A 149 4.69 -14.82 19.14
CA THR A 149 3.34 -14.44 19.59
C THR A 149 2.53 -15.69 19.96
N GLY A 150 2.60 -16.77 19.18
CA GLY A 150 1.83 -18.00 19.41
C GLY A 150 2.21 -18.76 20.69
N ILE A 151 3.47 -18.70 21.11
CA ILE A 151 3.97 -19.32 22.36
C ILE A 151 3.90 -18.36 23.57
N ALA A 152 3.39 -17.14 23.39
CA ALA A 152 3.41 -16.12 24.43
C ALA A 152 2.55 -16.52 25.64
N SER A 153 3.17 -16.50 26.83
CA SER A 153 2.52 -16.81 28.12
C SER A 153 2.15 -15.58 28.95
N SER A 154 2.47 -14.38 28.46
CA SER A 154 2.21 -13.11 29.16
C SER A 154 1.98 -11.98 28.16
N ALA A 155 1.20 -10.97 28.56
CA ALA A 155 0.91 -9.79 27.75
C ALA A 155 2.18 -9.11 27.21
N LYS A 156 3.26 -9.04 28.02
CA LYS A 156 4.55 -8.48 27.59
C LYS A 156 5.20 -9.28 26.46
N HIS A 157 5.12 -10.61 26.52
CA HIS A 157 5.64 -11.49 25.47
C HIS A 157 4.83 -11.33 24.19
N LEU A 158 3.50 -11.19 24.32
CA LEU A 158 2.61 -10.94 23.18
C LEU A 158 2.93 -9.60 22.51
N ILE A 159 3.10 -8.53 23.28
CA ILE A 159 3.52 -7.21 22.77
C ILE A 159 4.87 -7.31 22.05
N LEU A 160 5.85 -8.01 22.62
CA LEU A 160 7.17 -8.18 21.99
C LEU A 160 7.08 -8.95 20.67
N GLY A 161 6.28 -10.03 20.60
CA GLY A 161 6.02 -10.74 19.35
C GLY A 161 5.40 -9.84 18.28
N ARG A 162 4.43 -9.01 18.68
CA ARG A 162 3.77 -8.04 17.80
C ARG A 162 4.73 -6.94 17.31
N ILE A 163 5.72 -6.53 18.12
CA ILE A 163 6.79 -5.61 17.68
C ILE A 163 7.61 -6.25 16.57
N ILE A 164 8.08 -7.49 16.78
CA ILE A 164 8.90 -8.22 15.80
C ILE A 164 8.13 -8.40 14.49
N THR A 165 6.88 -8.85 14.57
CA THR A 165 5.99 -8.94 13.40
C THR A 165 5.85 -7.59 12.71
N GLY A 166 5.60 -6.51 13.47
CA GLY A 166 5.44 -5.16 12.93
C GLY A 166 6.65 -4.67 12.15
N VAL A 167 7.87 -4.84 12.67
CA VAL A 167 9.10 -4.51 11.94
C VAL A 167 9.16 -5.29 10.61
N GLY A 168 8.86 -6.58 10.63
CA GLY A 168 8.81 -7.38 9.41
C GLY A 168 7.77 -6.89 8.39
N LEU A 169 6.55 -6.59 8.82
CA LEU A 169 5.50 -6.07 7.94
C LEU A 169 5.86 -4.74 7.30
N GLY A 170 6.58 -3.88 8.03
CA GLY A 170 7.13 -2.65 7.51
C GLY A 170 8.04 -2.88 6.30
N MET A 171 8.91 -3.88 6.39
CA MET A 171 9.77 -4.28 5.28
C MET A 171 8.94 -4.85 4.13
N VAL A 172 8.03 -5.78 4.43
CA VAL A 172 7.15 -6.42 3.43
C VAL A 172 6.32 -5.38 2.68
N MET A 173 5.87 -4.30 3.31
CA MET A 173 5.05 -3.26 2.65
C MET A 173 5.79 -2.53 1.51
N CYS A 174 7.10 -2.37 1.62
CA CYS A 174 7.88 -1.55 0.68
C CYS A 174 8.42 -2.35 -0.52
N VAL A 175 8.97 -3.55 -0.29
CA VAL A 175 9.76 -4.26 -1.32
C VAL A 175 8.92 -4.72 -2.53
N PRO A 176 7.76 -5.40 -2.35
CA PRO A 176 6.93 -5.90 -3.45
C PRO A 176 6.51 -4.81 -4.42
N ARG A 177 6.22 -3.61 -3.92
CA ARG A 177 5.82 -2.48 -4.75
C ARG A 177 6.98 -1.97 -5.61
N VAL A 178 8.18 -1.83 -5.04
CA VAL A 178 9.38 -1.43 -5.79
C VAL A 178 9.75 -2.46 -6.85
N TYR A 179 9.73 -3.74 -6.45
CA TYR A 179 10.00 -4.85 -7.35
C TYR A 179 9.06 -4.82 -8.57
N MET A 180 7.76 -4.66 -8.32
CA MET A 180 6.78 -4.62 -9.39
C MET A 180 6.92 -3.38 -10.27
N THR A 181 7.27 -2.21 -9.72
CA THR A 181 7.49 -1.00 -10.53
C THR A 181 8.70 -1.12 -11.46
N GLU A 182 9.75 -1.83 -11.05
CA GLU A 182 10.95 -2.05 -11.86
C GLU A 182 10.77 -3.12 -12.94
N VAL A 183 9.84 -4.06 -12.74
CA VAL A 183 9.61 -5.19 -13.66
C VAL A 183 8.49 -4.91 -14.66
N SER A 184 7.50 -4.09 -14.29
CA SER A 184 6.29 -3.86 -15.07
C SER A 184 6.44 -2.82 -16.17
N LEU A 185 5.83 -3.15 -17.32
CA LEU A 185 5.66 -2.21 -18.43
C LEU A 185 4.66 -1.11 -18.06
N PRO A 186 4.77 0.11 -18.62
CA PRO A 186 3.91 1.25 -18.32
C PRO A 186 2.42 0.97 -18.47
N ASN A 187 2.04 0.20 -19.48
CA ASN A 187 0.66 -0.22 -19.74
C ASN A 187 0.06 -1.08 -18.61
N MET A 188 0.88 -1.82 -17.85
CA MET A 188 0.44 -2.73 -16.78
C MET A 188 0.62 -2.15 -15.37
N ARG A 189 1.37 -1.05 -15.21
CA ARG A 189 1.72 -0.46 -13.91
C ARG A 189 0.50 -0.14 -13.05
N GLY A 190 -0.56 0.41 -13.65
CA GLY A 190 -1.77 0.74 -12.92
C GLY A 190 -2.48 -0.50 -12.35
N VAL A 191 -2.56 -1.59 -13.12
CA VAL A 191 -3.23 -2.84 -12.71
C VAL A 191 -2.46 -3.52 -11.60
N ILE A 192 -1.15 -3.66 -11.82
CA ILE A 192 -0.22 -4.25 -10.86
C ILE A 192 -0.17 -3.42 -9.58
N GLY A 193 -0.31 -2.09 -9.68
CA GLY A 193 -0.40 -1.18 -8.54
C GLY A 193 -1.63 -1.40 -7.64
N SER A 194 -2.68 -2.06 -8.15
CA SER A 194 -3.91 -2.34 -7.42
C SER A 194 -3.86 -3.66 -6.61
N PHE A 195 -3.04 -4.63 -7.04
CA PHE A 195 -2.90 -5.92 -6.38
C PHE A 195 -2.54 -5.87 -4.88
N PRO A 196 -1.64 -4.97 -4.42
CA PRO A 196 -1.33 -4.88 -3.00
C PRO A 196 -2.55 -4.66 -2.10
N ASN A 197 -3.50 -3.82 -2.54
CA ASN A 197 -4.68 -3.49 -1.73
C ASN A 197 -5.70 -4.62 -1.72
N ILE A 198 -5.83 -5.34 -2.84
CA ILE A 198 -6.65 -6.56 -2.93
C ILE A 198 -6.06 -7.65 -2.03
N ALA A 199 -4.75 -7.89 -2.12
CA ALA A 199 -4.07 -8.91 -1.31
C ALA A 199 -4.13 -8.61 0.19
N MET A 200 -3.94 -7.35 0.60
CA MET A 200 -4.11 -6.99 2.01
C MET A 200 -5.57 -7.17 2.48
N SER A 201 -6.56 -6.82 1.65
CA SER A 201 -7.98 -7.04 1.99
C SER A 201 -8.31 -8.53 2.11
N LEU A 202 -7.78 -9.35 1.20
CA LEU A 202 -7.88 -10.81 1.29
C LEU A 202 -7.31 -11.35 2.60
N GLY A 203 -6.15 -10.84 3.04
CA GLY A 203 -5.55 -11.21 4.32
C GLY A 203 -6.42 -10.86 5.54
N LEU A 204 -7.06 -9.69 5.56
CA LEU A 204 -8.01 -9.34 6.63
C LEU A 204 -9.18 -10.33 6.67
N THR A 205 -9.75 -10.66 5.50
CA THR A 205 -10.88 -11.58 5.38
C THR A 205 -10.51 -12.99 5.79
N MET A 206 -9.35 -13.48 5.35
CA MET A 206 -8.82 -14.79 5.77
C MET A 206 -8.63 -14.85 7.28
N GLN A 207 -8.09 -13.80 7.88
CA GLN A 207 -7.89 -13.75 9.32
C GLN A 207 -9.21 -13.74 10.09
N ALA A 208 -10.21 -12.98 9.64
CA ALA A 208 -11.54 -12.97 10.24
C ALA A 208 -12.20 -14.36 10.15
N ALA A 209 -12.12 -15.01 8.98
CA ALA A 209 -12.72 -16.34 8.76
C ALA A 209 -12.03 -17.44 9.57
N LEU A 210 -10.70 -17.46 9.60
CA LEU A 210 -9.97 -18.40 10.45
C LEU A 210 -10.23 -18.11 11.93
N GLY A 211 -10.38 -16.83 12.29
CA GLY A 211 -10.60 -16.37 13.65
C GLY A 211 -11.93 -16.78 14.27
N SER A 212 -12.98 -16.96 13.45
CA SER A 212 -14.27 -17.48 13.91
C SER A 212 -14.26 -18.99 14.15
N MET A 213 -13.20 -19.70 13.74
CA MET A 213 -13.09 -21.16 13.87
C MET A 213 -11.97 -21.59 14.83
N LEU A 214 -10.93 -20.77 14.98
CA LEU A 214 -9.69 -21.14 15.66
C LEU A 214 -9.36 -20.19 16.81
N ARG A 215 -8.68 -20.72 17.82
CA ARG A 215 -8.10 -19.94 18.91
C ARG A 215 -6.91 -19.11 18.43
N TRP A 216 -6.68 -17.96 19.07
CA TRP A 216 -5.62 -17.02 18.72
C TRP A 216 -4.20 -17.62 18.63
N PRO A 217 -3.74 -18.59 19.45
CA PRO A 217 -2.40 -19.16 19.29
C PRO A 217 -2.28 -19.96 17.99
N THR A 218 -3.33 -20.71 17.63
CA THR A 218 -3.39 -21.46 16.38
C THR A 218 -3.34 -20.55 15.17
N LEU A 219 -4.00 -19.39 15.24
CA LEU A 219 -3.90 -18.37 14.19
C LEU A 219 -2.47 -17.88 13.99
N CYS A 220 -1.70 -17.74 15.07
CA CYS A 220 -0.28 -17.39 14.99
C CYS A 220 0.54 -18.48 14.30
N TYR A 221 0.29 -19.77 14.59
CA TYR A 221 0.99 -20.87 13.91
C TYR A 221 0.62 -20.95 12.43
N VAL A 222 -0.65 -20.72 12.07
CA VAL A 222 -1.07 -20.63 10.66
C VAL A 222 -0.41 -19.44 9.95
N GLY A 223 -0.36 -18.28 10.60
CA GLY A 223 0.33 -17.09 10.09
C GLY A 223 1.83 -17.33 9.88
N SER A 224 2.49 -18.02 10.83
CA SER A 224 3.88 -18.44 10.69
C SER A 224 4.08 -19.40 9.52
N ALA A 225 3.26 -20.45 9.40
CA ALA A 225 3.33 -21.41 8.31
C ALA A 225 3.15 -20.73 6.94
N TYR A 226 2.22 -19.77 6.84
CA TYR A 226 2.01 -18.97 5.63
C TYR A 226 3.24 -18.10 5.30
N THR A 227 3.83 -17.43 6.28
CA THR A 227 5.04 -16.62 6.04
C THR A 227 6.27 -17.47 5.71
N MET A 228 6.37 -18.68 6.27
CA MET A 228 7.43 -19.63 5.97
C MET A 228 7.28 -20.21 4.55
N SER A 229 6.05 -20.51 4.11
CA SER A 229 5.82 -20.96 2.74
C SER A 229 6.18 -19.89 1.72
N LEU A 230 5.88 -18.62 2.01
CA LEU A 230 6.32 -17.48 1.18
C LEU A 230 7.83 -17.32 1.18
N PHE A 231 8.51 -17.47 2.32
CA PHE A 231 9.97 -17.45 2.41
C PHE A 231 10.58 -18.49 1.45
N LEU A 232 10.09 -19.73 1.47
CA LEU A 232 10.55 -20.81 0.59
C LEU A 232 10.19 -20.58 -0.88
N MET A 233 8.95 -20.15 -1.16
CA MET A 233 8.48 -19.91 -2.52
C MET A 233 9.29 -18.79 -3.20
N ASN A 234 9.59 -17.71 -2.48
CA ASN A 234 10.27 -16.54 -3.03
C ASN A 234 11.72 -16.78 -3.48
N PHE A 235 12.35 -17.92 -3.14
CA PHE A 235 13.66 -18.29 -3.69
C PHE A 235 13.62 -18.48 -5.21
N CYS A 236 12.49 -18.90 -5.77
CA CYS A 236 12.31 -19.07 -7.22
C CYS A 236 12.13 -17.74 -7.98
N LEU A 237 11.95 -16.63 -7.26
CA LEU A 237 11.73 -15.32 -7.86
C LEU A 237 13.04 -14.81 -8.50
N PRO A 238 13.03 -14.30 -9.75
CA PRO A 238 14.18 -13.62 -10.34
C PRO A 238 14.46 -12.26 -9.67
N GLU A 239 15.67 -11.72 -9.87
CA GLU A 239 16.03 -10.37 -9.40
C GLU A 239 15.67 -9.31 -10.45
N THR A 240 15.43 -8.06 -10.06
CA THR A 240 15.01 -7.03 -11.02
C THR A 240 16.12 -6.71 -12.03
N PRO A 241 15.78 -6.52 -13.32
CA PRO A 241 16.78 -6.24 -14.36
C PRO A 241 17.50 -4.91 -14.07
N TYR A 242 16.78 -3.93 -13.53
CA TYR A 242 17.35 -2.64 -13.13
C TYR A 242 18.42 -2.77 -12.04
N TYR A 243 18.18 -3.58 -11.01
CA TYR A 243 19.17 -3.81 -9.96
C TYR A 243 20.42 -4.54 -10.48
N LEU A 244 20.23 -5.55 -11.33
CA LEU A 244 21.34 -6.29 -11.96
C LEU A 244 22.18 -5.39 -12.87
N LEU A 245 21.54 -4.48 -13.61
CA LEU A 245 22.21 -3.50 -14.45
C LEU A 245 23.08 -2.54 -13.62
N GLN A 246 22.65 -2.19 -12.41
CA GLN A 246 23.41 -1.30 -11.50
C GLN A 246 24.59 -1.98 -10.81
N LYS A 247 24.49 -3.27 -10.47
CA LYS A 247 25.45 -3.96 -9.57
C LYS A 247 26.35 -4.97 -10.25
N THR A 248 25.89 -5.59 -11.34
CA THR A 248 26.52 -6.73 -12.00
C THR A 248 26.78 -6.39 -13.47
N SER A 249 26.37 -7.24 -14.40
CA SER A 249 26.62 -7.11 -15.84
C SER A 249 25.33 -6.83 -16.62
N ILE A 250 25.48 -6.31 -17.84
CA ILE A 250 24.37 -6.14 -18.79
C ILE A 250 23.79 -7.50 -19.20
N GLU A 251 24.64 -8.53 -19.29
CA GLU A 251 24.26 -9.90 -19.65
C GLU A 251 23.30 -10.51 -18.62
N ASP A 252 23.60 -10.35 -17.32
CA ASP A 252 22.73 -10.82 -16.23
C ASP A 252 21.37 -10.09 -16.25
N ALA A 253 21.39 -8.78 -16.51
CA ALA A 253 20.17 -7.98 -16.64
C ALA A 253 19.31 -8.47 -17.82
N GLN A 254 19.91 -8.80 -18.96
CA GLN A 254 19.22 -9.38 -20.11
C GLN A 254 18.62 -10.77 -19.81
N VAL A 255 19.36 -11.64 -19.13
CA VAL A 255 18.88 -12.97 -18.73
C VAL A 255 17.68 -12.84 -17.78
N SER A 256 17.71 -11.89 -16.86
CA SER A 256 16.56 -11.64 -15.98
C SER A 256 15.37 -11.04 -16.74
N LEU A 257 15.61 -10.06 -17.62
CA LEU A 257 14.55 -9.43 -18.41
C LEU A 257 13.82 -10.47 -19.30
N LYS A 258 14.55 -11.42 -19.88
CA LYS A 258 14.00 -12.57 -20.64
C LYS A 258 12.98 -13.40 -19.84
N LYS A 259 13.06 -13.43 -18.50
CA LYS A 259 12.10 -14.15 -17.65
C LYS A 259 10.77 -13.40 -17.47
N PHE A 260 10.78 -12.08 -17.64
CA PHE A 260 9.59 -11.22 -17.47
C PHE A 260 8.91 -10.83 -18.78
N ARG A 261 9.47 -11.25 -19.92
CA ARG A 261 8.99 -10.92 -21.26
C ARG A 261 8.69 -12.18 -22.06
N SER A 262 7.75 -12.09 -23.00
CA SER A 262 7.50 -13.18 -23.95
C SER A 262 8.66 -13.31 -24.94
N LYS A 263 8.90 -14.52 -25.48
CA LYS A 263 9.95 -14.78 -26.49
C LYS A 263 9.82 -13.91 -27.76
N LYS A 264 8.62 -13.41 -28.06
CA LYS A 264 8.34 -12.55 -29.23
C LYS A 264 8.56 -11.06 -28.98
N TYR A 265 8.92 -10.69 -27.76
CA TYR A 265 9.10 -9.30 -27.36
C TYR A 265 10.49 -8.80 -27.75
N ASN A 266 10.61 -7.54 -28.20
CA ASN A 266 11.90 -6.95 -28.51
C ASN A 266 12.62 -6.55 -27.21
N ILE A 267 13.39 -7.49 -26.66
CA ILE A 267 14.13 -7.32 -25.39
C ILE A 267 15.34 -6.39 -25.56
N GLU A 268 15.91 -6.35 -26.77
CA GLU A 268 17.11 -5.56 -27.06
C GLU A 268 16.81 -4.05 -26.98
N ALA A 269 15.70 -3.62 -27.59
CA ALA A 269 15.24 -2.23 -27.49
C ALA A 269 14.98 -1.80 -26.04
N GLU A 270 14.28 -2.64 -25.25
CA GLU A 270 14.05 -2.32 -23.83
C GLU A 270 15.35 -2.28 -23.02
N MET A 271 16.33 -3.12 -23.34
CA MET A 271 17.62 -3.12 -22.66
C MET A 271 18.45 -1.87 -22.99
N GLU A 272 18.44 -1.41 -24.25
CA GLU A 272 19.12 -0.19 -24.67
C GLU A 272 18.56 1.03 -23.92
N GLU A 273 17.23 1.16 -23.85
CA GLU A 273 16.62 2.26 -23.10
C GLU A 273 16.86 2.17 -21.57
N LEU A 274 16.98 0.97 -21.00
CA LEU A 274 17.39 0.79 -19.61
C LEU A 274 18.85 1.20 -19.37
N ILE A 275 19.74 0.97 -20.35
CA ILE A 275 21.15 1.39 -20.31
C ILE A 275 21.25 2.91 -20.41
N ASP A 276 20.52 3.52 -21.34
CA ASP A 276 20.45 4.98 -21.47
C ASP A 276 19.94 5.63 -20.19
N PHE A 277 18.87 5.08 -19.61
CA PHE A 277 18.35 5.53 -18.33
C PHE A 277 19.37 5.36 -17.19
N LYS A 278 20.16 4.30 -17.19
CA LYS A 278 21.25 4.15 -16.21
C LYS A 278 22.30 5.23 -16.39
N ASN A 279 22.74 5.47 -17.64
CA ASN A 279 23.76 6.46 -17.96
C ASN A 279 23.33 7.89 -17.59
N GLU A 280 22.06 8.24 -17.82
CA GLU A 280 21.51 9.55 -17.42
C GLU A 280 21.46 9.73 -15.89
N ASN A 281 21.20 8.65 -15.13
CA ASN A 281 20.97 8.72 -13.69
C ASN A 281 22.22 8.45 -12.83
N ASP A 282 23.20 7.70 -13.31
CA ASP A 282 24.48 7.49 -12.62
C ASP A 282 25.34 8.78 -12.58
N ILE A 283 24.99 9.82 -13.35
CA ILE A 283 25.65 11.14 -13.30
C ILE A 283 25.40 11.87 -11.97
N HIS A 284 24.37 11.50 -11.18
CA HIS A 284 24.10 12.13 -9.87
C HIS A 284 23.55 11.16 -8.82
N LYS A 285 24.44 10.41 -8.15
CA LYS A 285 24.16 9.99 -6.77
C LYS A 285 24.26 11.22 -5.88
N LEU A 286 23.11 11.81 -5.56
CA LEU A 286 23.02 12.92 -4.62
C LEU A 286 23.66 12.50 -3.29
N THR A 287 24.56 13.32 -2.79
CA THR A 287 25.13 13.13 -1.45
C THR A 287 24.00 13.23 -0.42
N PHE A 288 24.09 12.57 0.74
CA PHE A 288 23.04 12.62 1.78
C PHE A 288 22.61 14.06 2.15
N LYS A 289 23.56 15.02 2.11
CA LYS A 289 23.28 16.46 2.27
C LYS A 289 22.45 17.06 1.13
N GLU A 290 22.71 16.65 -0.10
CA GLU A 290 22.00 17.11 -1.30
C GLU A 290 20.62 16.47 -1.40
N GLU A 291 20.47 15.20 -1.01
CA GLU A 291 19.17 14.58 -0.84
C GLU A 291 18.34 15.34 0.19
N PHE A 292 18.90 15.60 1.38
CA PHE A 292 18.20 16.33 2.43
C PHE A 292 17.83 17.77 2.02
N ALA A 293 18.74 18.47 1.33
CA ALA A 293 18.45 19.79 0.76
C ALA A 293 17.38 19.73 -0.34
N ALA A 294 17.33 18.65 -1.13
CA ALA A 294 16.29 18.43 -2.12
C ALA A 294 14.93 18.13 -1.48
N LEU A 295 14.88 17.50 -0.29
CA LEU A 295 13.64 17.27 0.47
C LEU A 295 12.98 18.60 0.88
N LEU A 296 13.79 19.61 1.19
CA LEU A 296 13.36 20.94 1.62
C LEU A 296 12.97 21.86 0.45
N ARG A 297 13.10 21.41 -0.80
CA ARG A 297 12.66 22.21 -1.96
C ARG A 297 11.14 22.30 -2.00
N ARG A 298 10.64 23.48 -2.37
CA ARG A 298 9.20 23.78 -2.48
C ARG A 298 8.44 22.84 -3.42
N SER A 299 9.13 22.26 -4.41
CA SER A 299 8.57 21.26 -5.33
C SER A 299 8.27 19.92 -4.66
N SER A 300 9.03 19.51 -3.64
CA SER A 300 8.81 18.26 -2.90
C SER A 300 7.98 18.47 -1.63
N LEU A 301 8.10 19.63 -0.97
CA LEU A 301 7.32 19.95 0.23
C LEU A 301 5.81 20.08 -0.03
N LYS A 302 5.39 20.65 -1.18
CA LYS A 302 3.96 20.80 -1.50
C LYS A 302 3.23 19.45 -1.60
N PRO A 303 3.69 18.48 -2.43
CA PRO A 303 3.16 17.11 -2.44
C PRO A 303 3.23 16.44 -1.07
N PHE A 304 4.34 16.61 -0.35
CA PHE A 304 4.52 16.03 0.98
C PHE A 304 3.47 16.47 1.98
N PHE A 305 3.23 17.77 2.08
CA PHE A 305 2.27 18.32 3.01
C PHE A 305 0.83 17.91 2.65
N LEU A 306 0.49 17.94 1.35
CA LEU A 306 -0.82 17.50 0.87
C LEU A 306 -1.08 16.04 1.22
N MET A 307 -0.10 15.17 0.97
CA MET A 307 -0.23 13.75 1.26
C MET A 307 -0.22 13.44 2.76
N THR A 308 0.55 14.19 3.54
CA THR A 308 0.50 14.12 5.00
C THR A 308 -0.89 14.47 5.50
N ILE A 309 -1.45 15.60 5.10
CA ILE A 309 -2.82 16.01 5.47
C ILE A 309 -3.84 14.94 5.04
N TYR A 310 -3.72 14.42 3.81
CA TYR A 310 -4.63 13.41 3.30
C TYR A 310 -4.58 12.11 4.13
N THR A 311 -3.37 11.65 4.50
CA THR A 311 -3.21 10.48 5.36
C THR A 311 -3.70 10.74 6.79
N VAL A 312 -3.49 11.93 7.35
CA VAL A 312 -4.07 12.32 8.64
C VAL A 312 -5.58 12.18 8.59
N ILE A 313 -6.25 12.86 7.66
CA ILE A 313 -7.72 12.82 7.49
C ILE A 313 -8.21 11.38 7.31
N SER A 314 -7.51 10.57 6.52
CA SER A 314 -7.85 9.16 6.31
C SER A 314 -7.81 8.33 7.60
N GLN A 315 -6.88 8.62 8.52
CA GLN A 315 -6.83 7.98 9.84
C GLN A 315 -7.86 8.58 10.80
N MET A 316 -8.12 9.89 10.70
CA MET A 316 -9.17 10.54 11.50
C MET A 316 -10.57 10.01 11.24
N SER A 317 -10.80 9.45 10.05
CA SER A 317 -12.05 8.77 9.72
C SER A 317 -12.35 7.51 10.57
N GLY A 318 -11.40 7.03 11.38
CA GLY A 318 -11.59 5.86 12.24
C GLY A 318 -11.37 4.52 11.53
N SER A 319 -10.85 4.54 10.29
CA SER A 319 -10.67 3.32 9.49
C SER A 319 -9.83 2.26 10.20
N SER A 320 -8.78 2.68 10.91
CA SER A 320 -7.91 1.79 11.70
C SER A 320 -8.58 1.20 12.94
N VAL A 321 -9.48 1.95 13.57
CA VAL A 321 -10.22 1.44 14.73
C VAL A 321 -11.18 0.35 14.30
N ILE A 322 -11.89 0.56 13.19
CA ILE A 322 -12.94 -0.35 12.74
C ILE A 322 -12.39 -1.73 12.36
N TYR A 323 -11.24 -1.84 11.68
CA TYR A 323 -10.69 -3.18 11.36
C TYR A 323 -9.89 -3.82 12.50
N MET A 324 -9.42 -3.05 13.50
CA MET A 324 -8.69 -3.60 14.66
C MET A 324 -9.62 -4.05 15.78
N TRP A 325 -10.78 -3.43 15.90
CA TRP A 325 -11.75 -3.64 16.98
C TRP A 325 -13.12 -4.02 16.42
N THR A 326 -13.16 -4.67 15.25
CA THR A 326 -14.42 -4.94 14.53
C THR A 326 -15.44 -5.67 15.39
N VAL A 327 -15.02 -6.74 16.07
CA VAL A 327 -15.89 -7.60 16.89
C VAL A 327 -16.46 -6.78 18.06
N ASP A 328 -15.60 -6.11 18.84
CA ASP A 328 -16.01 -5.22 19.93
C ASP A 328 -16.99 -4.13 19.47
N VAL A 329 -16.73 -3.50 18.31
CA VAL A 329 -17.59 -2.43 17.77
C VAL A 329 -18.96 -2.97 17.35
N LEU A 330 -19.00 -4.15 16.74
CA LEU A 330 -20.26 -4.80 16.34
C LEU A 330 -21.09 -5.22 17.55
N GLU A 331 -20.47 -5.80 18.57
CA GLU A 331 -21.15 -6.16 19.83
C GLU A 331 -21.72 -4.93 20.52
N ARG A 332 -20.92 -3.86 20.66
CA ARG A 332 -21.36 -2.60 21.27
C ARG A 332 -22.47 -1.90 20.49
N SER A 333 -22.48 -2.05 19.17
CA SER A 333 -23.53 -1.51 18.31
C SER A 333 -24.86 -2.26 18.40
N LYS A 334 -24.94 -3.32 19.22
CA LYS A 334 -26.10 -4.21 19.35
C LYS A 334 -26.55 -4.75 17.99
N SER A 335 -25.63 -5.19 17.14
CA SER A 335 -26.04 -5.82 15.89
C SER A 335 -26.76 -7.15 16.18
N SER A 336 -27.84 -7.43 15.44
CA SER A 336 -28.51 -8.74 15.52
C SER A 336 -27.70 -9.88 14.90
N VAL A 337 -26.64 -9.55 14.15
CA VAL A 337 -25.71 -10.53 13.55
C VAL A 337 -24.62 -10.85 14.56
N ASN A 338 -24.26 -12.13 14.68
CA ASN A 338 -23.11 -12.55 15.50
C ASN A 338 -21.86 -11.75 15.08
N ALA A 339 -21.13 -11.18 16.04
CA ALA A 339 -20.04 -10.26 15.77
C ALA A 339 -18.85 -10.89 15.02
N GLU A 340 -18.59 -12.19 15.23
CA GLU A 340 -17.55 -12.91 14.48
C GLU A 340 -17.96 -13.09 13.02
N LEU A 341 -19.19 -13.53 12.77
CA LEU A 341 -19.74 -13.63 11.42
C LEU A 341 -19.80 -12.25 10.75
N GLY A 342 -20.18 -11.22 11.51
CA GLY A 342 -20.20 -9.84 11.05
C GLY A 342 -18.83 -9.35 10.61
N ASN A 343 -17.76 -9.70 11.34
CA ASN A 343 -16.37 -9.40 10.97
C ASN A 343 -15.96 -10.10 9.66
N VAL A 344 -16.36 -11.37 9.45
CA VAL A 344 -16.12 -12.09 8.18
C VAL A 344 -16.82 -11.39 7.02
N ILE A 345 -18.09 -11.02 7.18
CA ILE A 345 -18.86 -10.33 6.14
C ILE A 345 -18.22 -8.99 5.81
N LEU A 346 -17.79 -8.21 6.80
CA LEU A 346 -17.09 -6.94 6.60
C LEU A 346 -15.77 -7.11 5.85
N GLY A 347 -15.01 -8.17 6.16
CA GLY A 347 -13.83 -8.55 5.39
C GLY A 347 -14.18 -8.84 3.93
N PHE A 348 -15.20 -9.67 3.68
CA PHE A 348 -15.62 -10.00 2.33
C PHE A 348 -16.06 -8.76 1.54
N THR A 349 -16.88 -7.88 2.15
CA THR A 349 -17.25 -6.59 1.58
C THR A 349 -16.01 -5.78 1.22
N ARG A 350 -15.01 -5.72 2.09
CA ARG A 350 -13.75 -5.02 1.83
C ARG A 350 -13.03 -5.57 0.59
N THR A 351 -12.92 -6.89 0.46
CA THR A 351 -12.25 -7.52 -0.69
C THR A 351 -12.98 -7.22 -2.00
N VAL A 352 -14.31 -7.34 -2.03
CA VAL A 352 -15.13 -6.99 -3.21
C VAL A 352 -14.95 -5.51 -3.57
N MET A 353 -14.99 -4.64 -2.56
CA MET A 353 -14.84 -3.20 -2.76
C MET A 353 -13.43 -2.81 -3.19
N ALA A 354 -12.39 -3.53 -2.77
CA ALA A 354 -11.01 -3.32 -3.23
C ALA A 354 -10.86 -3.64 -4.72
N ILE A 355 -11.48 -4.73 -5.19
CA ILE A 355 -11.51 -5.09 -6.61
C ILE A 355 -12.29 -4.03 -7.41
N PHE A 356 -13.46 -3.64 -6.92
CA PHE A 356 -14.28 -2.61 -7.57
C PHE A 356 -13.55 -1.26 -7.66
N THR A 357 -12.86 -0.87 -6.58
CA THR A 357 -12.05 0.35 -6.53
C THR A 357 -10.92 0.32 -7.55
N ALA A 358 -10.24 -0.83 -7.72
CA ALA A 358 -9.20 -0.99 -8.72
C ALA A 358 -9.73 -0.65 -10.12
N VAL A 359 -10.94 -1.09 -10.47
CA VAL A 359 -11.58 -0.77 -11.77
C VAL A 359 -11.97 0.71 -11.85
N LEU A 360 -12.56 1.28 -10.79
CA LEU A 360 -13.01 2.67 -10.78
C LEU A 360 -11.87 3.69 -10.92
N ILE A 361 -10.69 3.38 -10.38
CA ILE A 361 -9.53 4.27 -10.44
C ILE A 361 -9.13 4.57 -11.90
N PHE A 362 -9.27 3.61 -12.81
CA PHE A 362 -8.97 3.80 -14.22
C PHE A 362 -9.99 4.68 -14.95
N ASN A 363 -11.26 4.61 -14.55
CA ASN A 363 -12.36 5.23 -15.30
C ASN A 363 -12.70 6.65 -14.80
N ILE A 364 -12.72 6.86 -13.48
CA ILE A 364 -13.24 8.09 -12.85
C ILE A 364 -12.09 9.03 -12.44
N GLY A 365 -10.88 8.48 -12.32
CA GLY A 365 -9.72 9.19 -11.79
C GLY A 365 -9.75 9.34 -10.26
N ARG A 366 -8.67 9.87 -9.71
CA ARG A 366 -8.34 9.76 -8.27
C ARG A 366 -9.07 10.80 -7.40
N ARG A 367 -9.20 12.04 -7.89
CA ARG A 367 -9.78 13.16 -7.12
C ARG A 367 -11.29 13.00 -6.86
N PRO A 368 -12.13 12.65 -7.85
CA PRO A 368 -13.56 12.46 -7.60
C PRO A 368 -13.81 11.28 -6.64
N LEU A 369 -12.99 10.22 -6.74
CA LEU A 369 -13.08 9.05 -5.88
C LEU A 369 -12.72 9.35 -4.42
N ALA A 370 -11.74 10.23 -4.19
CA ALA A 370 -11.41 10.72 -2.85
C ALA A 370 -12.55 11.55 -2.24
N ILE A 371 -13.20 12.41 -3.04
CA ILE A 371 -14.28 13.28 -2.58
C ILE A 371 -15.55 12.47 -2.29
N SER A 372 -15.92 11.54 -3.17
CA SER A 372 -17.09 10.68 -2.95
C SER A 372 -16.91 9.79 -1.72
N SER A 373 -15.71 9.25 -1.52
CA SER A 373 -15.33 8.51 -0.31
C SER A 373 -15.48 9.37 0.95
N ALA A 374 -14.98 10.61 0.94
CA ALA A 374 -15.08 11.52 2.07
C ALA A 374 -16.53 11.82 2.48
N ILE A 375 -17.37 12.15 1.50
CA ILE A 375 -18.79 12.45 1.72
C ILE A 375 -19.52 11.20 2.21
N GLY A 376 -19.28 10.05 1.58
CA GLY A 376 -19.90 8.78 1.97
C GLY A 376 -19.55 8.37 3.40
N VAL A 377 -18.27 8.48 3.78
CA VAL A 377 -17.82 8.19 5.14
C VAL A 377 -18.47 9.14 6.16
N ALA A 378 -18.54 10.44 5.87
CA ALA A 378 -19.15 11.41 6.77
C ALA A 378 -20.65 11.11 7.02
N LEU A 379 -21.40 10.83 5.95
CA LEU A 379 -22.83 10.50 6.03
C LEU A 379 -23.07 9.20 6.80
N VAL A 380 -22.27 8.16 6.54
CA VAL A 380 -22.42 6.87 7.21
C VAL A 380 -22.02 6.95 8.67
N CYS A 381 -20.97 7.69 9.03
CA CYS A 381 -20.62 7.91 10.43
C CYS A 381 -21.72 8.66 11.19
N LEU A 382 -22.35 9.65 10.57
CA LEU A 382 -23.49 10.36 11.15
C LEU A 382 -24.67 9.40 11.36
N PHE A 383 -24.97 8.57 10.37
CA PHE A 383 -26.02 7.55 10.45
C PHE A 383 -25.74 6.53 11.58
N LEU A 384 -24.53 5.97 11.65
CA LEU A 384 -24.13 5.04 12.70
C LEU A 384 -24.21 5.68 14.10
N THR A 385 -23.86 6.96 14.23
CA THR A 385 -23.96 7.68 15.50
C THR A 385 -25.41 7.80 15.96
N LEU A 386 -26.34 8.11 15.05
CA LEU A 386 -27.77 8.16 15.36
C LEU A 386 -28.30 6.78 15.77
N LEU A 387 -27.90 5.72 15.07
CA LEU A 387 -28.29 4.36 15.42
C LEU A 387 -27.79 3.92 16.79
N ILE A 388 -26.53 4.21 17.14
CA ILE A 388 -25.97 3.83 18.44
C ILE A 388 -26.62 4.63 19.58
N ARG A 389 -26.97 5.90 19.34
CA ARG A 389 -27.56 6.78 20.37
C ARG A 389 -29.04 6.51 20.65
N PHE A 390 -29.83 6.22 19.61
CA PHE A 390 -31.28 6.07 19.71
C PHE A 390 -31.77 4.63 19.52
N GLY A 391 -30.87 3.71 19.13
CA GLY A 391 -31.19 2.30 18.95
C GLY A 391 -31.22 1.54 20.27
N GLU A 392 -32.42 1.21 20.75
CA GLU A 392 -32.58 0.43 21.98
C GLU A 392 -32.50 -1.08 21.73
N GLN A 393 -33.02 -1.55 20.59
CA GLN A 393 -33.12 -2.96 20.22
C GLN A 393 -32.04 -3.43 19.24
N PRO A 394 -31.65 -4.72 19.29
CA PRO A 394 -30.69 -5.25 18.36
C PRO A 394 -31.24 -5.28 16.93
N THR A 395 -30.51 -4.69 15.98
CA THR A 395 -30.97 -4.54 14.59
C THR A 395 -29.86 -4.90 13.58
N VAL A 396 -30.25 -5.13 12.33
CA VAL A 396 -29.33 -5.37 11.21
C VAL A 396 -28.68 -4.08 10.68
N TRP A 397 -29.24 -2.91 11.01
CA TRP A 397 -28.81 -1.62 10.47
C TRP A 397 -27.36 -1.23 10.80
N PRO A 398 -26.82 -1.50 12.00
CA PRO A 398 -25.41 -1.25 12.29
C PRO A 398 -24.47 -2.03 11.36
N GLN A 399 -24.77 -3.32 11.12
CA GLN A 399 -23.95 -4.16 10.24
C GLN A 399 -23.95 -3.62 8.80
N ILE A 400 -25.12 -3.25 8.27
CA ILE A 400 -25.24 -2.63 6.93
C ILE A 400 -24.47 -1.30 6.91
N GLY A 401 -24.61 -0.48 7.95
CA GLY A 401 -23.87 0.78 8.08
C GLY A 401 -22.36 0.57 8.04
N TYR A 402 -21.83 -0.42 8.76
CA TYR A 402 -20.40 -0.74 8.72
C TYR A 402 -19.95 -1.30 7.36
N MET A 403 -20.79 -2.07 6.65
CA MET A 403 -20.48 -2.52 5.28
C MET A 403 -20.35 -1.34 4.31
N VAL A 404 -21.31 -0.41 4.36
CA VAL A 404 -21.31 0.80 3.52
C VAL A 404 -20.12 1.70 3.88
N TYR A 405 -19.82 1.84 5.17
CA TYR A 405 -18.63 2.55 5.66
C TYR A 405 -17.35 1.95 5.06
N ILE A 406 -17.17 0.63 5.17
CA ILE A 406 -15.98 -0.06 4.62
C ILE A 406 -15.91 0.11 3.11
N GLY A 407 -17.04 0.08 2.41
CA GLY A 407 -17.10 0.34 0.98
C GLY A 407 -16.55 1.72 0.62
N PHE A 408 -17.06 2.78 1.24
CA PHE A 408 -16.58 4.15 0.98
C PHE A 408 -15.14 4.36 1.42
N VAL A 409 -14.71 3.83 2.56
CA VAL A 409 -13.31 3.92 3.02
C VAL A 409 -12.36 3.23 2.04
N THR A 410 -12.74 2.05 1.55
CA THR A 410 -11.89 1.26 0.63
C THR A 410 -11.75 1.94 -0.72
N MET A 411 -12.80 2.64 -1.19
CA MET A 411 -12.76 3.41 -2.44
C MET A 411 -11.72 4.54 -2.45
N GLY A 412 -11.64 5.33 -1.40
CA GLY A 412 -10.80 6.53 -1.38
C GLY A 412 -9.71 6.49 -0.34
N TYR A 413 -10.09 6.68 0.92
CA TYR A 413 -9.17 6.91 2.04
C TYR A 413 -8.13 5.83 2.29
N TYR A 414 -8.43 4.57 1.94
CA TYR A 414 -7.49 3.49 2.13
C TYR A 414 -6.60 3.22 0.91
N THR A 415 -7.18 3.24 -0.28
CA THR A 415 -6.51 2.83 -1.53
C THR A 415 -5.65 3.94 -2.13
N LEU A 416 -6.13 5.18 -2.08
CA LEU A 416 -5.52 6.32 -2.78
C LEU A 416 -4.23 6.83 -2.14
N PRO A 417 -4.08 6.94 -0.80
CA PRO A 417 -2.87 7.53 -0.25
C PRO A 417 -1.60 6.76 -0.65
N PRO A 418 -1.52 5.41 -0.47
CA PRO A 418 -0.37 4.66 -0.93
C PRO A 418 -0.12 4.83 -2.42
N LEU A 419 -1.16 4.78 -3.25
CA LEU A 419 -1.05 4.86 -4.71
C LEU A 419 -0.47 6.20 -5.18
N ILE A 420 -1.03 7.32 -4.69
CA ILE A 420 -0.61 8.67 -5.07
C ILE A 420 0.83 8.96 -4.59
N MET A 421 1.27 8.40 -3.45
CA MET A 421 2.66 8.54 -3.02
C MET A 421 3.64 8.00 -4.06
N TYR A 422 3.36 6.84 -4.66
CA TYR A 422 4.27 6.25 -5.64
C TYR A 422 4.29 6.99 -6.98
N GLU A 423 3.27 7.79 -7.26
CA GLU A 423 3.18 8.58 -8.49
C GLU A 423 3.79 9.98 -8.34
N LEU A 424 3.76 10.55 -7.14
CA LEU A 424 4.27 11.90 -6.87
C LEU A 424 5.78 11.95 -6.62
N TYR A 425 6.40 10.85 -6.16
CA TYR A 425 7.84 10.82 -5.88
C TYR A 425 8.59 10.04 -6.95
N PRO A 426 9.60 10.64 -7.61
CA PRO A 426 10.43 9.93 -8.58
C PRO A 426 11.17 8.77 -7.88
N LEU A 427 11.28 7.63 -8.58
CA LEU A 427 11.82 6.34 -8.10
C LEU A 427 13.13 6.48 -7.30
N GLN A 428 13.96 7.45 -7.67
CA GLN A 428 15.28 7.72 -7.10
C GLN A 428 15.27 8.35 -5.70
N ARG A 429 14.18 9.01 -5.26
CA ARG A 429 14.14 9.72 -3.96
C ARG A 429 13.29 9.03 -2.90
N LEU A 430 12.80 7.81 -3.18
CA LEU A 430 11.79 7.16 -2.35
C LEU A 430 12.32 6.63 -1.01
N GLY A 431 13.61 6.30 -0.86
CA GLY A 431 14.15 5.72 0.37
C GLY A 431 13.95 6.60 1.62
N LEU A 432 14.34 7.88 1.52
CA LEU A 432 14.21 8.87 2.60
C LEU A 432 12.77 9.32 2.83
N TRP A 433 11.98 9.54 1.77
CA TRP A 433 10.56 9.92 1.92
C TRP A 433 9.73 8.78 2.52
N LYS A 434 9.93 7.51 2.12
CA LYS A 434 9.27 6.34 2.73
C LYS A 434 9.53 6.28 4.24
N SER A 435 10.76 6.61 4.65
CA SER A 435 11.19 6.67 6.04
C SER A 435 10.52 7.82 6.83
N LEU A 436 10.48 9.02 6.26
CA LEU A 436 9.83 10.21 6.84
C LEU A 436 8.30 10.08 6.91
N PHE A 437 7.67 9.48 5.90
CA PHE A 437 6.23 9.18 5.93
C PHE A 437 5.90 8.08 6.93
N GLY A 438 6.75 7.07 7.05
CA GLY A 438 6.66 6.08 8.12
C GLY A 438 6.59 6.77 9.48
N LEU A 439 7.50 7.70 9.77
CA LEU A 439 7.55 8.46 11.03
C LEU A 439 6.30 9.32 11.29
N LEU A 440 5.70 9.91 10.26
CA LEU A 440 4.42 10.63 10.40
C LEU A 440 3.26 9.68 10.65
N PHE A 441 3.27 8.52 10.01
CA PHE A 441 2.29 7.45 10.23
C PHE A 441 2.35 6.88 11.66
N ILE A 442 3.56 6.79 12.25
CA ILE A 442 3.77 6.47 13.68
C ILE A 442 2.98 7.43 14.56
N ARG A 443 3.16 8.75 14.37
CA ARG A 443 2.57 9.77 15.24
C ARG A 443 1.05 9.78 15.18
N ILE A 444 0.46 9.55 14.00
CA ILE A 444 -0.99 9.58 13.81
C ILE A 444 -1.64 8.29 14.34
N ARG A 445 -1.05 7.11 14.08
CA ARG A 445 -1.61 5.85 14.62
C ARG A 445 -1.45 5.72 16.14
N LEU A 446 -0.37 6.26 16.70
CA LEU A 446 -0.21 6.39 18.16
C LEU A 446 -1.38 7.18 18.76
N PHE A 447 -1.74 8.30 18.16
CA PHE A 447 -2.87 9.13 18.63
C PHE A 447 -4.18 8.34 18.63
N TYR A 448 -4.51 7.63 17.54
CA TYR A 448 -5.80 6.93 17.44
C TYR A 448 -5.93 5.69 18.31
N SER A 449 -4.87 4.88 18.45
CA SER A 449 -4.96 3.78 19.40
C SER A 449 -5.05 4.26 20.85
N PHE A 450 -4.43 5.39 21.18
CA PHE A 450 -4.53 5.97 22.52
C PHE A 450 -5.96 6.45 22.82
N PHE A 451 -6.66 7.00 21.82
CA PHE A 451 -8.07 7.41 21.97
C PHE A 451 -9.06 6.23 22.01
N GLY A 452 -8.78 5.10 21.34
CA GLY A 452 -9.54 3.86 21.52
C GLY A 452 -9.58 3.40 22.99
N VAL A 453 -8.49 3.61 23.73
CA VAL A 453 -8.40 3.33 25.17
C VAL A 453 -9.25 4.30 26.00
N MET A 454 -9.28 5.59 25.64
CA MET A 454 -10.11 6.56 26.35
C MET A 454 -11.60 6.29 26.16
N GLY A 455 -12.01 5.78 25.00
CA GLY A 455 -13.38 5.29 24.78
C GLY A 455 -13.76 4.12 25.70
N LYS A 456 -12.81 3.22 26.03
CA LYS A 456 -13.02 2.17 27.05
C LYS A 456 -13.04 2.73 28.49
N ARG A 457 -12.27 3.78 28.79
CA ARG A 457 -12.23 4.41 30.13
C ARG A 457 -13.49 5.23 30.48
N GLN A 458 -14.20 5.78 29.51
CA GLN A 458 -15.40 6.60 29.78
C GLN A 458 -16.66 5.78 30.11
N GLN A 459 -16.58 4.46 30.18
CA GLN A 459 -17.71 3.56 30.49
C GLN A 459 -17.55 2.80 31.83
N PHE A 460 -16.60 3.22 32.66
CA PHE A 460 -16.49 2.78 34.07
C PHE A 460 -16.75 3.94 35.01
#